data_AF-A0A9P0M127-F1
#
_entry.id   AF-A0A9P0M127-F1
#
_cell.length_a   1.000
_cell.length_b   1.000
_cell.length_c   1.000
_cell.angle_alpha   90.00
_cell.angle_beta   90.00
_cell.angle_gamma   90.00
#
_symmetry.space_group_name_H-M   'P 1'
#
loop_
_entity.id
_entity.type
_entity.pdbx_description
1 polymer ?
#
loop_
_entity_poly.entity_id
_entity_poly.type
_entity_poly.pdbx_seq_one_letter_code
_entity_poly.pdbx_strand_id
1 'polypeptide(L)'
;MEPSGKSKLMIYFHFAIHGLHHKVPFDSRRLVFPPFPAAIITFTIYKLTSLFFCDSTHLLVIAGGLLGYVVYDMIHFYLHHGAPDENSYFYHLKRYHNQHHFAHHNSGFGISSVFWDKIFGTALHLRKLAKSIKW
;
A
#
# COMPACT_ATOMS: atom_id res chain seq x y z
N MET A 1 13.23 5.04 -3.10
CA MET A 1 13.90 3.85 -2.52
C MET A 1 15.01 3.43 -3.47
N GLU A 2 16.27 3.54 -3.05
CA GLU A 2 17.37 2.90 -3.79
C GLU A 2 17.59 1.51 -3.19
N PRO A 3 17.57 0.43 -3.99
CA PRO A 3 17.91 -0.89 -3.48
C PRO A 3 19.36 -0.87 -2.95
N SER A 4 19.55 -1.21 -1.69
CA SER A 4 20.82 -1.07 -0.95
C SER A 4 21.91 -2.06 -1.36
N GLY A 5 21.82 -2.69 -2.53
CA GLY A 5 22.70 -3.78 -2.94
C GLY A 5 23.06 -3.79 -4.42
N LYS A 6 24.23 -4.35 -4.75
CA LYS A 6 24.72 -4.54 -6.13
C LYS A 6 24.05 -5.70 -6.87
N SER A 7 23.19 -6.47 -6.19
CA SER A 7 22.53 -7.63 -6.77
C SER A 7 21.45 -7.18 -7.76
N LYS A 8 21.71 -7.39 -9.06
CA LYS A 8 20.74 -7.10 -10.13
C LYS A 8 19.39 -7.74 -9.86
N LEU A 9 19.40 -8.99 -9.37
CA LEU A 9 18.17 -9.72 -9.07
C LEU A 9 17.31 -9.01 -8.00
N MET A 10 17.93 -8.58 -6.90
CA MET A 10 17.22 -7.86 -5.83
C MET A 10 16.71 -6.49 -6.28
N ILE A 11 17.49 -5.80 -7.13
CA ILE A 11 17.06 -4.55 -7.77
C ILE A 11 15.80 -4.80 -8.61
N TYR A 12 15.80 -5.83 -9.45
CA TYR A 12 14.64 -6.20 -10.27
C TYR A 12 13.42 -6.56 -9.43
N PHE A 13 13.59 -7.39 -8.39
CA PHE A 13 12.48 -7.75 -7.51
C PHE A 13 11.90 -6.52 -6.82
N HIS A 14 12.73 -5.66 -6.22
CA HIS A 14 12.29 -4.42 -5.60
C HIS A 14 11.53 -3.52 -6.59
N PHE A 15 12.07 -3.38 -7.80
CA PHE A 15 11.42 -2.60 -8.86
C PHE A 15 10.07 -3.19 -9.26
N ALA A 16 9.98 -4.52 -9.42
CA ALA A 16 8.76 -5.20 -9.84
C ALA A 16 7.64 -5.15 -8.80
N ILE A 17 7.96 -5.25 -7.50
CA ILE A 17 6.93 -5.27 -6.44
C ILE A 17 6.41 -3.88 -6.09
N HIS A 18 7.24 -2.83 -6.20
CA HIS A 18 6.85 -1.48 -5.77
C HIS A 18 7.61 -0.34 -6.45
N GLY A 19 8.89 -0.53 -6.80
CA GLY A 19 9.71 0.56 -7.36
C GLY A 19 9.17 1.12 -8.69
N LEU A 20 8.53 0.28 -9.52
CA LEU A 20 7.87 0.73 -10.75
C LEU A 20 6.73 1.72 -10.45
N HIS A 21 5.92 1.43 -9.43
CA HIS A 21 4.84 2.31 -9.01
C HIS A 21 5.37 3.67 -8.56
N HIS A 22 6.42 3.69 -7.73
CA HIS A 22 7.08 4.95 -7.34
C HIS A 22 7.70 5.71 -8.52
N LYS A 23 8.17 4.99 -9.56
CA LYS A 23 8.77 5.62 -10.74
C LYS A 23 7.73 6.26 -11.64
N VAL A 24 6.54 5.68 -11.75
CA VAL A 24 5.42 6.17 -12.57
C VAL A 24 4.10 6.19 -11.78
N PRO A 25 3.98 7.04 -10.74
CA PRO A 25 2.89 6.95 -9.75
C PRO A 25 1.50 7.29 -10.30
N PHE A 26 1.42 7.87 -11.50
CA PHE A 26 0.16 8.22 -12.17
C PHE A 26 -0.18 7.31 -13.36
N ASP A 27 0.61 6.25 -13.61
CA ASP A 27 0.24 5.22 -14.58
C ASP A 27 -0.73 4.22 -13.94
N SER A 28 -2.00 4.32 -14.31
CA SER A 28 -3.09 3.49 -13.77
C SER A 28 -2.89 1.99 -14.02
N ARG A 29 -2.07 1.60 -14.99
CA ARG A 29 -1.78 0.19 -15.31
C ARG A 29 -0.65 -0.39 -14.48
N ARG A 30 0.05 0.42 -13.68
CA ARG A 30 1.26 0.03 -12.93
C ARG A 30 1.15 0.26 -11.42
N LEU A 31 -0.08 0.40 -10.91
CA LEU A 31 -0.36 0.69 -9.50
C LEU A 31 -0.73 -0.57 -8.71
N VAL A 32 -1.80 -1.26 -9.12
CA VAL A 32 -2.33 -2.43 -8.39
C VAL A 32 -1.44 -3.64 -8.59
N PHE A 33 -1.36 -4.51 -7.58
CA PHE A 33 -0.47 -5.65 -7.66
C PHE A 33 -1.02 -6.71 -8.64
N PRO A 34 -0.20 -7.30 -9.53
CA PRO A 34 -0.70 -8.24 -10.52
C PRO A 34 -1.28 -9.52 -9.89
N PRO A 35 -2.43 -10.04 -10.38
CA PRO A 35 -3.11 -11.18 -9.75
C PRO A 35 -2.29 -12.47 -9.66
N PHE A 36 -1.47 -12.77 -10.66
CA PHE A 36 -0.70 -14.03 -10.70
C PHE A 36 0.38 -14.10 -9.58
N PRO A 37 1.29 -13.12 -9.43
CA PRO A 37 2.15 -13.03 -8.25
C PRO A 37 1.37 -12.97 -6.93
N ALA A 38 0.24 -12.26 -6.88
CA ALA A 38 -0.61 -12.19 -5.69
C ALA A 38 -1.14 -13.57 -5.26
N ALA A 39 -1.52 -14.42 -6.22
CA ALA A 39 -2.00 -15.77 -5.96
C ALA A 39 -0.91 -16.66 -5.34
N ILE A 40 0.35 -16.52 -5.77
CA ILE A 40 1.48 -17.26 -5.19
C ILE A 40 1.68 -16.87 -3.72
N ILE A 41 1.66 -15.57 -3.42
CA ILE A 41 1.77 -15.06 -2.05
C ILE A 41 0.59 -15.53 -1.20
N THR A 42 -0.63 -15.41 -1.73
CA THR A 42 -1.86 -15.83 -1.06
C THR A 42 -1.85 -17.33 -0.75
N PHE A 43 -1.45 -18.17 -1.69
CA PHE A 43 -1.34 -19.61 -1.47
C PHE A 43 -0.30 -19.94 -0.40
N THR A 44 0.83 -19.22 -0.39
CA THR A 44 1.85 -19.37 0.66
C THR A 44 1.28 -19.01 2.03
N ILE A 45 0.57 -17.88 2.14
CA ILE A 45 -0.12 -17.47 3.38
C ILE A 45 -1.14 -18.52 3.80
N TYR A 46 -1.99 -19.01 2.87
CA TYR A 46 -2.97 -20.07 3.12
C TYR A 46 -2.34 -21.33 3.73
N LYS A 47 -1.22 -21.80 3.16
CA LYS A 47 -0.53 -22.98 3.69
C LYS A 47 0.03 -22.73 5.09
N LEU A 48 0.58 -21.55 5.35
CA LEU A 48 1.10 -21.21 6.67
C LEU A 48 -0.03 -21.07 7.71
N THR A 49 -1.13 -20.42 7.37
CA THR A 49 -2.25 -20.21 8.30
C THR A 49 -3.04 -21.49 8.56
N SER A 50 -3.05 -22.45 7.63
CA SER A 50 -3.67 -23.76 7.85
C SER A 50 -3.05 -24.56 9.01
N LEU A 51 -1.84 -24.20 9.45
CA LEU A 51 -1.19 -24.83 10.60
C LEU A 51 -1.76 -24.35 11.95
N PHE A 52 -2.49 -23.23 11.96
CA PHE A 52 -2.94 -22.57 13.18
C PHE A 52 -4.46 -22.58 13.37
N PHE A 53 -5.24 -22.82 12.31
CA PHE A 53 -6.70 -22.72 12.32
C PHE A 53 -7.37 -24.01 11.83
N CYS A 54 -8.52 -24.36 12.43
CA CYS A 54 -9.39 -25.40 11.90
C CYS A 54 -10.08 -24.94 10.61
N ASP A 55 -10.57 -25.89 9.79
CA ASP A 55 -11.01 -25.63 8.41
C ASP A 55 -11.99 -24.45 8.26
N SER A 56 -13.03 -24.37 9.09
CA SER A 56 -14.03 -23.30 9.01
C SER A 56 -13.45 -21.93 9.38
N THR A 57 -12.68 -21.85 10.47
CA THR A 57 -12.00 -20.61 10.87
C THR A 57 -10.93 -20.21 9.85
N HIS A 58 -10.23 -21.18 9.29
CA HIS A 58 -9.19 -20.92 8.30
C HIS A 58 -9.76 -20.26 7.04
N LEU A 59 -10.90 -20.74 6.54
CA LEU A 59 -11.60 -20.11 5.41
C LEU A 59 -12.02 -18.68 5.72
N LEU A 60 -12.52 -18.40 6.93
CA LEU A 60 -12.87 -17.03 7.35
C LEU A 60 -11.66 -16.10 7.43
N VAL A 61 -10.53 -16.58 7.96
CA VAL A 61 -9.27 -15.83 8.02
C VAL A 61 -8.79 -15.46 6.62
N ILE A 62 -8.80 -16.41 5.70
CA ILE A 62 -8.36 -16.18 4.32
C ILE A 62 -9.31 -15.26 3.57
N ALA A 63 -10.62 -15.48 3.69
CA ALA A 63 -11.62 -14.62 3.07
C ALA A 63 -11.54 -13.17 3.59
N GLY A 64 -11.41 -12.98 4.91
CA GLY A 64 -11.25 -11.67 5.52
C GLY A 64 -9.94 -10.99 5.12
N GLY A 65 -8.84 -11.74 5.07
CA GLY A 65 -7.54 -11.25 4.61
C GLY A 65 -7.56 -10.79 3.15
N LEU A 66 -8.16 -11.59 2.26
CA LEU A 66 -8.32 -11.24 0.84
C LEU A 66 -9.23 -10.04 0.65
N LEU A 67 -10.35 -9.96 1.36
CA LEU A 67 -11.22 -8.80 1.34
C LEU A 67 -10.47 -7.53 1.79
N GLY A 68 -9.71 -7.62 2.88
CA GLY A 68 -8.89 -6.52 3.38
C GLY A 68 -7.84 -6.08 2.35
N TYR A 69 -7.20 -7.02 1.66
CA TYR A 69 -6.26 -6.73 0.58
C TYR A 69 -6.92 -6.02 -0.61
N VAL A 70 -8.09 -6.49 -1.07
CA VAL A 70 -8.82 -5.84 -2.17
C VAL A 70 -9.23 -4.42 -1.77
N VAL A 71 -9.74 -4.22 -0.56
CA VAL A 71 -10.08 -2.89 -0.04
C VAL A 71 -8.84 -2.00 0.01
N TYR A 72 -7.70 -2.52 0.46
CA TYR A 72 -6.42 -1.81 0.46
C TYR A 72 -6.03 -1.36 -0.96
N ASP A 73 -6.07 -2.24 -1.96
CA ASP A 73 -5.67 -1.90 -3.34
C ASP A 73 -6.64 -0.90 -3.98
N MET A 74 -7.94 -1.00 -3.69
CA MET A 74 -8.94 -0.04 -4.14
C MET A 74 -8.73 1.35 -3.51
N ILE A 75 -8.46 1.41 -2.20
CA ILE A 75 -8.12 2.66 -1.52
C ILE A 75 -6.85 3.24 -2.15
N HIS A 76 -5.80 2.42 -2.31
CA HIS A 76 -4.54 2.86 -2.91
C HIS A 76 -4.76 3.48 -4.29
N PHE A 77 -5.53 2.80 -5.14
CA PHE A 77 -5.87 3.30 -6.47
C PHE A 77 -6.64 4.63 -6.40
N TYR A 78 -7.62 4.74 -5.49
CA TYR A 78 -8.39 5.96 -5.27
C TYR A 78 -7.53 7.12 -4.74
N LEU A 79 -6.53 6.87 -3.89
CA LEU A 79 -5.63 7.92 -3.42
C LEU A 79 -4.79 8.51 -4.55
N HIS A 80 -4.46 7.72 -5.59
CA HIS A 80 -3.76 8.23 -6.77
C HIS A 80 -4.67 8.95 -7.76
N HIS A 81 -5.86 8.41 -8.01
CA HIS A 81 -6.68 8.84 -9.16
C HIS A 81 -7.99 9.55 -8.79
N GLY A 82 -8.45 9.45 -7.54
CA GLY A 82 -9.69 10.06 -7.07
C GLY A 82 -9.50 11.49 -6.57
N ALA A 83 -10.60 12.23 -6.44
CA ALA A 83 -10.63 13.59 -5.90
C ALA A 83 -11.45 13.63 -4.60
N PRO A 84 -10.85 13.25 -3.45
CA PRO A 84 -11.56 13.24 -2.18
C PRO A 84 -11.89 14.66 -1.70
N ASP A 85 -13.06 14.82 -1.07
CA ASP A 85 -13.52 16.09 -0.52
C ASP A 85 -12.59 16.61 0.56
N GLU A 86 -12.47 17.93 0.65
CA GLU A 86 -11.66 18.57 1.69
C GLU A 86 -12.10 18.15 3.10
N ASN A 87 -11.13 17.97 3.98
CA ASN A 87 -11.31 17.51 5.36
C ASN A 87 -11.86 16.09 5.52
N SER A 88 -12.10 15.34 4.43
CA SER A 88 -12.43 13.92 4.51
C SER A 88 -11.24 13.07 4.96
N TYR A 89 -11.52 11.87 5.46
CA TYR A 89 -10.50 10.89 5.80
C TYR A 89 -9.61 10.55 4.60
N PHE A 90 -10.21 10.32 3.42
CA PHE A 90 -9.46 10.02 2.20
C PHE A 90 -8.66 11.21 1.68
N TYR A 91 -9.07 12.45 1.95
CA TYR A 91 -8.27 13.62 1.64
C TYR A 91 -7.01 13.69 2.50
N HIS A 92 -7.12 13.35 3.79
CA HIS A 92 -5.95 13.20 4.65
C HIS A 92 -5.02 12.10 4.14
N LEU A 93 -5.54 10.90 3.86
CA LEU A 93 -4.76 9.79 3.34
C LEU A 93 -4.12 10.09 1.98
N LYS A 94 -4.84 10.76 1.06
CA LYS A 94 -4.29 11.14 -0.25
C LYS A 94 -3.09 12.07 -0.07
N ARG A 95 -3.20 13.06 0.81
CA ARG A 95 -2.08 13.95 1.13
C ARG A 95 -0.92 13.21 1.79
N TYR A 96 -1.22 12.30 2.71
CA TYR A 96 -0.25 11.47 3.41
C TYR A 96 0.55 10.59 2.44
N HIS A 97 -0.15 9.87 1.57
CA HIS A 97 0.44 9.00 0.56
C HIS A 97 1.23 9.76 -0.52
N ASN A 98 0.75 10.94 -0.93
CA ASN A 98 1.53 11.80 -1.83
C ASN A 98 2.85 12.26 -1.17
N GLN A 99 2.87 12.52 0.14
CA GLN A 99 4.12 12.85 0.84
C GLN A 99 5.07 11.65 0.88
N HIS A 100 4.57 10.42 1.06
CA HIS A 100 5.37 9.21 0.93
C HIS A 100 6.05 9.10 -0.45
N HIS A 101 5.28 9.34 -1.52
CA HIS A 101 5.77 9.29 -2.90
C HIS A 101 6.81 10.36 -3.25
N PHE A 102 6.63 11.59 -2.79
CA PHE A 102 7.38 12.73 -3.33
C PHE A 102 8.35 13.38 -2.35
N ALA A 103 8.21 13.14 -1.05
CA ALA A 103 9.03 13.79 -0.02
C ALA A 103 9.72 12.79 0.92
N HIS A 104 9.01 11.73 1.34
CA HIS A 104 9.41 10.89 2.46
C HIS A 104 9.27 9.40 2.15
N HIS A 105 10.09 8.89 1.22
CA HIS A 105 10.04 7.49 0.77
C HIS A 105 10.30 6.44 1.85
N ASN A 106 10.90 6.82 2.99
CA ASN A 106 11.24 5.92 4.10
C ASN A 106 10.28 6.07 5.30
N SER A 107 9.11 6.67 5.10
CA SER A 107 8.09 6.90 6.13
C SER A 107 6.71 6.96 5.47
N GLY A 108 5.64 6.92 6.25
CA GLY A 108 4.28 6.96 5.74
C GLY A 108 3.89 5.73 4.93
N PHE A 109 4.19 4.54 5.46
CA PHE A 109 3.92 3.28 4.77
C PHE A 109 2.43 2.90 4.77
N GLY A 110 1.64 3.50 5.67
CA GLY A 110 0.21 3.26 5.79
C GLY A 110 -0.60 3.86 4.65
N ILE A 111 -1.28 3.00 3.87
CA ILE A 111 -2.16 3.42 2.77
C ILE A 111 -3.62 3.53 3.22
N SER A 112 -4.16 2.47 3.82
CA SER A 112 -5.55 2.42 4.29
C SER A 112 -5.75 3.11 5.65
N SER A 113 -4.68 3.20 6.45
CA SER A 113 -4.65 3.95 7.71
C SER A 113 -3.23 4.29 8.14
N VAL A 114 -3.08 5.34 8.95
CA VAL A 114 -1.81 5.75 9.58
C VAL A 114 -1.54 5.03 10.91
N PHE A 115 -2.38 4.07 11.29
CA PHE A 115 -2.34 3.44 12.62
C PHE A 115 -0.97 2.78 12.88
N TRP A 116 -0.54 1.90 11.99
CA TRP A 116 0.72 1.18 12.14
C TRP A 116 1.94 2.10 12.03
N ASP A 117 1.86 3.16 11.22
CA ASP A 117 2.92 4.17 11.18
C ASP A 117 3.13 4.86 12.53
N LYS A 118 2.06 5.09 13.30
CA LYS A 118 2.20 5.66 14.66
C LYS A 118 2.81 4.65 15.62
N ILE A 119 2.41 3.39 15.54
CA ILE A 119 2.93 2.33 16.41
C ILE A 119 4.42 2.09 16.16
N PHE A 120 4.84 2.11 14.89
CA PHE A 120 6.23 1.82 14.51
C PHE A 120 7.10 3.08 14.29
N GLY A 121 6.58 4.27 14.62
CA GLY A 121 7.35 5.52 14.57
C GLY A 121 7.71 6.00 13.16
N THR A 122 6.91 5.64 12.14
CA THR A 122 7.09 6.02 10.73
C THR A 122 6.03 7.02 10.25
N ALA A 123 5.31 7.65 11.19
CA ALA A 123 4.24 8.59 10.87
C ALA A 123 4.75 9.91 10.27
N LEU A 124 4.09 10.37 9.20
CA LEU A 124 4.38 11.68 8.60
C LEU A 124 3.61 12.81 9.28
N HIS A 125 4.29 13.93 9.49
CA HIS A 125 3.67 15.17 9.94
C HIS A 125 3.25 16.03 8.75
N LEU A 126 1.95 16.00 8.42
CA LEU A 126 1.41 16.85 7.36
C LEU A 126 1.34 18.30 7.78
N ARG A 127 1.97 19.19 7.00
CA ARG A 127 1.84 20.64 7.18
C ARG A 127 0.38 21.09 7.01
N LYS A 128 -0.08 22.03 7.83
CA LYS A 128 -1.36 22.72 7.63
C LYS A 128 -1.31 23.57 6.35
N LEU A 129 -2.27 23.36 5.46
CA LEU A 129 -2.35 24.13 4.22
C LEU A 129 -3.12 25.43 4.46
N ALA A 130 -2.69 26.50 3.80
CA ALA A 130 -3.44 27.76 3.79
C ALA A 130 -4.70 27.68 2.89
N LYS A 131 -4.65 26.84 1.85
CA LYS A 131 -5.78 26.53 0.95
C LYS A 131 -5.83 25.03 0.70
N SER A 132 -7.03 24.46 0.57
CA SER A 132 -7.17 23.05 0.20
C SER A 132 -6.64 22.80 -1.22
N ILE A 133 -6.03 21.63 -1.42
CA ILE A 133 -5.64 21.17 -2.75
C ILE A 133 -6.91 20.64 -3.40
N LYS A 134 -7.23 21.13 -4.60
CA LYS A 134 -8.25 20.52 -5.46
C LYS A 134 -7.54 19.57 -6.41
N TRP A 135 -8.08 18.36 -6.53
CA TRP A 135 -7.53 17.29 -7.35
C TRP A 135 -8.37 17.09 -8.61
#